data_AF-A0A2E0XM77-F1
#
_entry.id   AF-A0A2E0XM77-F1
#
_cell.length_a   1.000
_cell.length_b   1.000
_cell.length_c   1.000
_cell.angle_alpha   90.00
_cell.angle_beta   90.00
_cell.angle_gamma   90.00
#
_symmetry.space_group_name_H-M   'P 1'
#
loop_
_entity.id
_entity.type
_entity.pdbx_description
1 polymer ?
#
loop_
_entity_poly.entity_id
_entity_poly.type
_entity_poly.pdbx_seq_one_letter_code
_entity_poly.pdbx_strand_id
1 'polypeptide(L)' 'MIGYWPLDSNAKDVSSNDYHGELTKGVKWEAKGKVKGAANFDGAGGHIRVARKELAPKNLLNFTVVTWINGYKA' A
#
# COMPACT_ATOMS: atom_id res chain seq x y z
N MET A 1 11.29 5.91 -8.90
CA MET A 1 10.15 5.30 -8.18
C MET A 1 10.13 5.88 -6.78
N ILE A 2 8.99 6.38 -6.29
CA ILE A 2 8.92 7.07 -4.98
C ILE A 2 8.59 6.08 -3.85
N GLY A 3 7.85 5.02 -4.14
CA GLY A 3 7.51 3.97 -3.18
C GLY A 3 7.00 2.73 -3.90
N TYR A 4 7.23 1.56 -3.31
CA TYR A 4 6.69 0.30 -3.79
C TYR A 4 6.41 -0.64 -2.63
N TRP A 5 5.12 -0.99 -2.48
CA TRP A 5 4.62 -1.87 -1.45
C TRP A 5 4.06 -3.13 -2.11
N PRO A 6 4.77 -4.28 -2.05
CA PRO A 6 4.27 -5.54 -2.61
C PRO A 6 3.04 -6.08 -1.87
N LEU A 7 2.84 -5.66 -0.62
CA LEU A 7 1.77 -6.13 0.27
C LEU A 7 1.78 -7.65 0.48
N ASP A 8 2.99 -8.24 0.45
CA ASP A 8 3.23 -9.64 0.73
C ASP A 8 3.55 -9.83 2.22
N SER A 9 2.48 -10.05 3.00
CA SER A 9 2.54 -10.33 4.45
C SER A 9 3.08 -9.19 5.33
N ASN A 10 3.38 -8.02 4.76
CA ASN A 10 3.79 -6.81 5.48
C ASN A 10 3.56 -5.55 4.62
N ALA A 11 3.67 -4.39 5.25
CA ALA A 11 3.51 -3.08 4.60
C ALA A 11 4.86 -2.38 4.33
N LYS A 12 5.97 -3.13 4.16
CA LYS A 12 7.28 -2.51 3.92
C LYS A 12 7.35 -1.92 2.51
N ASP A 13 7.96 -0.75 2.44
CA ASP A 13 8.41 -0.16 1.19
C ASP A 13 9.74 -0.83 0.77
N VAL A 14 9.81 -1.32 -0.47
CA VAL A 14 11.02 -1.94 -1.04
C VAL A 14 11.70 -1.04 -2.08
N SER A 15 11.30 0.24 -2.16
CA SER A 15 11.88 1.23 -3.08
C SER A 15 13.22 1.83 -2.63
N SER A 16 13.75 1.39 -1.49
CA SER A 16 14.92 1.97 -0.79
C SER A 16 14.73 3.38 -0.24
N ASN A 17 13.50 3.89 -0.22
CA ASN A 17 13.17 5.19 0.41
C ASN A 17 12.59 5.05 1.83
N ASP A 18 12.46 3.81 2.34
CA ASP A 18 12.00 3.50 3.69
C ASP A 18 10.63 4.09 4.08
N TYR A 19 9.74 4.33 3.11
CA TYR A 19 8.38 4.80 3.35
C TYR A 19 7.45 3.65 3.77
N HIS A 20 7.85 2.90 4.80
CA HIS A 20 7.09 1.77 5.31
C HIS A 20 5.69 2.20 5.76
N GLY A 21 4.72 1.32 5.51
CA GLY A 21 3.35 1.50 5.93
C GLY A 21 3.16 1.14 7.40
N GLU A 22 2.41 1.96 8.10
CA GLU A 22 1.90 1.70 9.44
C GLU A 22 0.51 1.05 9.33
N LEU A 23 0.34 -0.13 9.93
CA LEU A 23 -0.94 -0.82 9.92
C LEU A 23 -1.90 -0.25 10.96
N THR A 24 -3.17 -0.12 10.58
CA THR A 24 -4.25 0.07 11.56
C THR A 24 -4.97 -1.24 11.84
N LYS A 25 -5.90 -1.21 12.82
CA LYS A 25 -6.81 -2.33 13.08
C LYS A 25 -7.56 -2.68 11.79
N GLY A 26 -7.75 -3.97 11.52
CA GLY A 26 -8.58 -4.43 10.40
C GLY A 26 -7.85 -4.82 9.12
N VAL A 27 -6.52 -4.71 9.09
CA VAL A 27 -5.71 -5.21 7.95
C VAL A 27 -5.36 -6.68 8.16
N LYS A 28 -5.66 -7.52 7.18
CA LYS A 28 -5.26 -8.93 7.12
C LYS A 28 -4.43 -9.19 5.87
N TRP A 29 -3.65 -10.26 5.88
CA TRP A 29 -2.80 -10.65 4.75
C TRP A 29 -3.40 -11.83 4.01
N GLU A 30 -3.43 -11.72 2.69
CA GLU A 30 -3.88 -12.77 1.77
C GLU A 30 -2.69 -13.33 1.02
N ALA A 31 -2.55 -14.65 1.01
CA ALA A 31 -1.45 -15.34 0.32
C ALA A 31 -1.65 -15.44 -1.21
N LYS A 32 -2.82 -15.00 -1.72
CA LYS A 32 -3.19 -15.06 -3.14
C LYS A 32 -3.44 -13.66 -3.69
N GLY A 33 -2.39 -12.86 -3.74
CA GLY A 33 -2.38 -11.58 -4.42
C GLY A 33 -1.75 -11.63 -5.81
N LYS A 34 -1.81 -10.51 -6.52
CA LYS A 34 -1.21 -10.40 -7.86
C LYS A 34 0.31 -10.53 -7.82
N VAL A 35 0.94 -10.02 -6.77
CA VAL A 35 2.40 -10.09 -6.54
C VAL A 35 2.66 -10.94 -5.31
N LYS A 36 2.37 -12.24 -5.42
CA LYS A 36 2.37 -13.22 -4.31
C LYS A 36 1.27 -12.94 -3.29
N GLY A 37 1.39 -11.90 -2.48
CA GLY A 37 0.44 -11.54 -1.43
C GLY A 37 -0.38 -10.28 -1.71
N ALA A 38 -1.36 -10.02 -0.84
CA ALA A 38 -2.14 -8.78 -0.84
C ALA A 38 -2.60 -8.40 0.58
N ALA A 39 -2.91 -7.12 0.77
CA ALA A 39 -3.64 -6.65 1.95
C ALA A 39 -5.15 -6.78 1.72
N ASN A 40 -5.86 -7.33 2.71
CA ASN A 40 -7.31 -7.37 2.78
C ASN A 40 -7.78 -6.38 3.85
N PHE A 41 -8.71 -5.51 3.46
CA PHE A 41 -9.26 -4.44 4.29
C PHE A 41 -10.69 -4.80 4.67
N ASP A 42 -11.01 -4.72 5.96
CA ASP A 42 -12.29 -5.17 6.53
C ASP A 42 -13.52 -4.29 6.20
N GLY A 43 -13.33 -3.14 5.55
CA GLY A 43 -14.40 -2.17 5.29
C GLY A 43 -14.90 -1.43 6.54
N ALA A 44 -14.32 -1.69 7.71
CA ALA A 44 -14.69 -1.10 9.00
C ALA A 44 -13.63 -0.12 9.53
N GLY A 45 -12.75 0.36 8.65
CA GLY A 45 -11.71 1.35 8.97
C GLY A 45 -10.27 0.85 8.85
N GLY A 46 -10.06 -0.42 8.46
CA GLY A 46 -8.73 -0.94 8.15
C GLY A 46 -8.05 -0.19 7.01
N HIS A 47 -6.85 0.31 7.26
CA HIS A 47 -5.99 0.95 6.27
C HIS A 47 -4.51 0.78 6.61
N ILE A 48 -3.65 1.07 5.61
CA ILE A 48 -2.21 1.18 5.77
C ILE A 48 -1.85 2.64 5.54
N ARG A 49 -1.24 3.28 6.53
CA ARG A 49 -0.82 4.68 6.46
C ARG A 49 0.63 4.74 6.01
N VAL A 50 0.91 5.54 4.99
CA VAL A 50 2.28 5.83 4.51
C VAL A 50 2.62 7.31 4.74
N ALA A 51 3.91 7.64 4.79
CA ALA A 51 4.41 8.98 5.12
C ALA A 51 4.01 10.04 4.07
N ARG A 52 2.82 10.63 4.22
CA ARG A 52 2.26 11.62 3.29
C ARG A 52 3.16 12.82 3.01
N LYS A 53 3.88 13.34 4.02
CA LYS A 53 4.71 14.55 3.87
C LYS A 53 5.97 14.32 3.03
N GLU A 54 6.47 13.10 2.99
CA GLU A 54 7.68 12.72 2.27
C GLU A 54 7.35 12.21 0.87
N LEU A 55 6.20 11.56 0.73
CA LEU A 55 5.61 11.18 -0.55
C LEU A 55 5.00 12.37 -1.31
N ALA A 56 4.67 13.47 -0.61
CA ALA A 56 4.17 14.68 -1.24
C ALA A 56 5.30 15.26 -2.11
N PRO A 57 5.15 15.27 -3.43
CA PRO A 57 6.20 15.78 -4.29
C PRO A 57 6.41 17.27 -3.98
N LYS A 58 7.61 17.61 -3.50
CA LYS A 58 7.95 19.00 -3.13
C LYS A 58 7.88 19.96 -4.33
N ASN A 59 7.99 19.44 -5.56
CA ASN A 59 7.96 20.21 -6.82
C ASN A 59 7.29 19.49 -8.01
N LEU A 60 6.51 18.42 -7.84
CA LEU A 60 6.06 17.58 -8.97
C LEU A 60 4.53 17.57 -9.11
N LEU A 61 4.04 18.29 -10.12
CA LEU A 61 2.64 18.22 -10.58
C LEU A 61 2.32 16.92 -11.34
N ASN A 62 3.31 16.04 -11.58
CA ASN A 62 3.13 14.80 -12.35
C ASN A 62 3.69 13.60 -11.59
N PHE A 63 2.85 12.60 -11.34
CA PHE A 63 3.24 11.29 -10.83
C PHE A 63 2.34 10.21 -11.42
N THR A 64 2.80 8.97 -11.39
CA THR A 64 2.03 7.80 -11.82
C THR A 64 1.87 6.85 -10.65
N VAL A 65 0.64 6.36 -10.44
CA VAL A 65 0.32 5.29 -9.49
C VAL A 65 -0.17 4.09 -10.26
N VAL A 66 0.37 2.92 -9.94
CA VAL A 66 -0.09 1.64 -10.46
C VAL A 66 -0.42 0.77 -9.26
N THR A 67 -1.61 0.18 -9.26
CA THR A 67 -2.08 -0.69 -8.18
C THR A 67 -2.94 -1.82 -8.73
N TRP A 68 -2.96 -2.93 -8.01
CA TRP A 68 -3.83 -4.07 -8.27
C TRP A 68 -4.89 -4.13 -7.18
N ILE A 69 -6.16 -4.09 -7.59
CA ILE A 69 -7.30 -4.10 -6.65
C ILE A 69 -8.21 -5.27 -7.03
N ASN A 70 -8.50 -6.12 -6.05
CA ASN A 70 -9.58 -7.10 -6.15
C ASN A 70 -10.80 -6.54 -5.40
N GLY A 71 -11.68 -5.87 -6.13
CA GLY A 71 -12.88 -5.25 -5.56
C GLY A 71 -14.00 -6.25 -5.30
N TYR A 72 -14.90 -5.92 -4.38
CA TYR A 72 -16.15 -6.65 -4.23
C TYR A 72 -17.07 -6.37 -5.42
N LYS A 73 -17.71 -7.42 -5.96
CA LYS A 73 -18.72 -7.28 -7.00
C LYS A 73 -20.07 -7.09 -6.29
N ALA A 74 -20.62 -5.88 -6.41
CA ALA A 74 -21.97 -5.55 -5.94
C ALA A 74 -23.04 -6.35 -6.67
#